data_AF-A0AAD0NK18-F1
#
_entry.id   AF-A0AAD0NK18-F1
#
_cell.length_a   1.000
_cell.length_b   1.000
_cell.length_c   1.000
_cell.angle_alpha   90.00
_cell.angle_beta   90.00
_cell.angle_gamma   90.00
#
_symmetry.space_group_name_H-M   'P 1'
#
loop_
_entity.id
_entity.type
_entity.pdbx_description
1 polymer ?
#
loop_
_entity_poly.entity_id
_entity_poly.type
_entity_poly.pdbx_seq_one_letter_code
_entity_poly.pdbx_strand_id
1 'polypeptide(L)'
;MSHVPVSRALSAALLMMPLIAAAAAPSATGSRLEALSPVPAAADTAADGARYCTEDRAWCAQALQADETPFATLMVEETRSGAREPLNRAVTVAVPEGARLAVWPNIIRLPAQRVEGNEVQDVLVAAVVQQEGKPAWLHVGQVRHLADDVQTDSDLLVVPWQAGASLEVQPSTDALPQLKYRSGERAACAADRVFRSVGGSYVPDRPLPACAKVAGLPQAR
;
A
#
# COMPACT_ATOMS: atom_id res chain seq x y z
N MET A 1 44.12 62.96 32.47
CA MET A 1 43.08 62.19 33.19
C MET A 1 41.83 62.30 32.31
N SER A 2 41.30 61.31 31.59
CA SER A 2 41.46 59.86 31.57
C SER A 2 41.17 59.38 30.12
N HIS A 3 41.88 58.37 29.64
CA HIS A 3 41.57 57.66 28.40
C HIS A 3 40.55 56.55 28.70
N VAL A 4 39.47 56.46 27.92
CA VAL A 4 38.48 55.37 27.95
C VAL A 4 38.88 54.32 26.89
N PRO A 5 38.84 53.01 27.22
CA PRO A 5 39.26 51.96 26.28
C PRO A 5 38.14 51.55 25.30
N VAL A 6 38.56 51.24 24.07
CA VAL A 6 37.78 50.60 23.01
C VAL A 6 37.73 49.09 23.27
N SER A 7 36.55 48.55 23.59
CA SER A 7 36.33 47.10 23.68
C SER A 7 35.84 46.56 22.34
N ARG A 8 36.72 45.81 21.65
CA ARG A 8 36.36 44.93 20.54
C ARG A 8 35.67 43.69 21.09
N ALA A 9 34.36 43.58 20.91
CA ALA A 9 33.62 42.32 21.10
C ALA A 9 33.51 41.60 19.75
N LEU A 10 34.32 40.56 19.55
CA LEU A 10 34.17 39.58 18.47
C LEU A 10 33.15 38.52 18.93
N SER A 11 31.91 38.61 18.44
CA SER A 11 30.91 37.56 18.63
C SER A 11 31.13 36.45 17.62
N ALA A 12 31.61 35.29 18.09
CA ALA A 12 31.61 34.05 17.34
C ALA A 12 30.21 33.43 17.39
N ALA A 13 29.46 33.50 16.28
CA ALA A 13 28.18 32.81 16.15
C ALA A 13 28.41 31.33 15.80
N LEU A 14 28.34 30.46 16.81
CA LEU A 14 28.26 29.01 16.63
C LEU A 14 26.89 28.66 16.01
N LEU A 15 26.89 28.24 14.75
CA LEU A 15 25.75 27.62 14.08
C LEU A 15 25.44 26.29 14.77
N MET A 16 24.50 26.27 15.71
CA MET A 16 23.82 25.04 16.12
C MET A 16 22.91 24.59 14.98
N MET A 17 23.39 23.68 14.15
CA MET A 17 22.53 22.92 13.24
C MET A 17 21.82 21.83 14.05
N PRO A 18 20.47 21.85 14.17
CA PRO A 18 19.75 20.76 14.78
C PRO A 18 19.87 19.52 13.90
N LEU A 19 20.45 18.46 14.44
CA LEU A 19 20.41 17.12 13.84
C LEU A 19 18.96 16.62 13.92
N ILE A 20 18.23 16.75 12.81
CA ILE A 20 16.93 16.10 12.66
C ILE A 20 17.22 14.60 12.53
N ALA A 21 17.00 13.84 13.59
CA ALA A 21 17.03 12.39 13.54
C ALA A 21 15.84 11.92 12.68
N ALA A 22 16.13 11.33 11.52
CA ALA A 22 15.11 10.63 10.74
C ALA A 22 14.60 9.46 11.60
N ALA A 23 13.33 9.51 12.00
CA ALA A 23 12.68 8.38 12.64
C ALA A 23 12.69 7.20 11.65
N ALA A 24 13.30 6.08 12.05
CA ALA A 24 13.25 4.87 11.25
C ALA A 24 11.80 4.38 11.20
N ALA A 25 11.29 4.11 10.01
CA ALA A 25 10.00 3.45 9.86
C ALA A 25 10.01 2.09 10.58
N PRO A 26 8.86 1.63 11.13
CA PRO A 26 8.77 0.31 11.73
C PRO A 26 9.15 -0.77 10.72
N SER A 27 9.78 -1.84 11.19
CA SER A 27 10.08 -3.01 10.36
C SER A 27 8.80 -3.78 10.01
N ALA A 28 8.73 -4.29 8.78
CA ALA A 28 7.70 -5.21 8.32
C ALA A 28 7.92 -6.67 8.77
N THR A 29 8.88 -6.93 9.67
CA THR A 29 9.08 -8.26 10.25
C THR A 29 7.86 -8.70 11.04
N GLY A 30 7.19 -9.76 10.59
CA GLY A 30 5.92 -10.23 11.17
C GLY A 30 4.69 -9.89 10.32
N SER A 31 4.88 -9.30 9.13
CA SER A 31 3.82 -9.20 8.14
C SER A 31 3.23 -10.57 7.82
N ARG A 32 1.91 -10.64 7.66
CA ARG A 32 1.19 -11.88 7.32
C ARG A 32 0.22 -11.65 6.18
N LEU A 33 0.12 -12.64 5.31
CA LEU A 33 -0.97 -12.75 4.35
C LEU A 33 -2.18 -13.36 5.09
N GLU A 34 -3.32 -12.69 5.00
CA GLU A 34 -4.56 -13.11 5.64
C GLU A 34 -5.67 -13.16 4.58
N ALA A 35 -6.47 -14.22 4.60
CA ALA A 35 -7.56 -14.37 3.64
C ALA A 35 -8.72 -13.42 3.97
N LEU A 36 -9.37 -12.89 2.94
CA LEU A 36 -10.61 -12.15 3.07
C LEU A 36 -11.79 -13.02 2.64
N SER A 37 -12.81 -13.11 3.48
CA SER A 37 -14.03 -13.87 3.20
C SER A 37 -15.16 -12.94 2.77
N PRO A 38 -15.97 -13.32 1.77
CA PRO A 38 -17.12 -12.51 1.36
C PRO A 38 -18.11 -12.41 2.52
N VAL A 39 -18.58 -11.19 2.77
CA VAL A 39 -19.67 -10.91 3.70
C VAL A 39 -20.93 -10.71 2.87
N PRO A 40 -22.07 -11.31 3.25
CA PRO A 40 -23.34 -11.08 2.58
C PRO A 40 -23.63 -9.57 2.52
N ALA A 41 -23.95 -9.06 1.33
CA ALA A 41 -24.40 -7.69 1.18
C ALA A 41 -25.64 -7.45 2.05
N ALA A 42 -25.67 -6.33 2.77
CA ALA A 42 -26.93 -5.85 3.32
C ALA A 42 -27.86 -5.49 2.14
N ALA A 43 -29.17 -5.62 2.31
CA ALA A 43 -30.15 -5.45 1.23
C ALA A 43 -30.02 -4.11 0.47
N ASP A 44 -29.44 -3.09 1.12
CA ASP A 44 -29.30 -1.72 0.60
C ASP A 44 -27.91 -1.41 -0.01
N THR A 45 -26.95 -2.34 0.05
CA THR A 45 -25.57 -2.13 -0.50
C THR A 45 -25.35 -2.80 -1.85
N ALA A 46 -26.41 -3.24 -2.53
CA ALA A 46 -26.32 -4.08 -3.74
C ALA A 46 -25.65 -3.41 -4.96
N ALA A 47 -25.52 -2.07 -4.96
CA ALA A 47 -24.90 -1.31 -6.05
C ALA A 47 -23.36 -1.30 -5.98
N ASP A 48 -22.80 -1.43 -4.78
CA ASP A 48 -21.37 -1.41 -4.50
C ASP A 48 -20.93 -2.86 -4.29
N GLY A 49 -19.92 -3.35 -5.02
CA GLY A 49 -19.63 -4.79 -5.18
C GLY A 49 -19.48 -5.59 -3.87
N ALA A 50 -19.27 -6.92 -3.97
CA ALA A 50 -19.15 -7.76 -2.78
C ALA A 50 -18.10 -7.22 -1.78
N ARG A 51 -18.47 -7.15 -0.50
CA ARG A 51 -17.59 -6.77 0.61
C ARG A 51 -16.88 -8.01 1.13
N TYR A 52 -15.58 -7.91 1.39
CA TYR A 52 -14.75 -9.01 1.89
C TYR A 52 -14.04 -8.59 3.17
N CYS A 53 -14.07 -9.41 4.21
CA CYS A 53 -13.48 -9.06 5.50
C CYS A 53 -12.54 -10.14 6.03
N THR A 54 -11.61 -9.74 6.89
CA THR A 54 -10.83 -10.64 7.74
C THR A 54 -11.74 -11.41 8.69
N GLU A 55 -11.24 -12.53 9.23
CA GLU A 55 -11.99 -13.37 10.17
C GLU A 55 -12.41 -12.58 11.43
N ASP A 56 -11.49 -11.74 11.95
CA ASP A 56 -11.74 -10.86 13.10
C ASP A 56 -12.59 -9.63 12.75
N ARG A 57 -12.92 -9.43 11.47
CA ARG A 57 -13.63 -8.25 10.92
C ARG A 57 -12.96 -6.90 11.23
N ALA A 58 -11.68 -6.91 11.64
CA ALA A 58 -10.93 -5.68 11.84
C ALA A 58 -10.69 -4.93 10.52
N TRP A 59 -10.61 -5.67 9.41
CA TRP A 59 -10.40 -5.11 8.08
C TRP A 59 -11.42 -5.64 7.08
N CYS A 60 -12.00 -4.72 6.31
CA CYS A 60 -12.86 -5.06 5.18
C CYS A 60 -12.40 -4.31 3.93
N ALA A 61 -12.64 -4.90 2.75
CA ALA A 61 -12.37 -4.30 1.47
C ALA A 61 -13.56 -4.49 0.53
N GLN A 62 -13.82 -3.47 -0.29
CA GLN A 62 -14.88 -3.46 -1.28
C GLN A 62 -14.39 -2.73 -2.54
N ALA A 63 -14.63 -3.33 -3.71
CA ALA A 63 -14.39 -2.67 -4.98
C ALA A 63 -15.62 -1.85 -5.34
N LEU A 64 -15.46 -0.53 -5.33
CA LEU A 64 -16.45 0.41 -5.85
C LEU A 64 -16.23 0.57 -7.35
N GLN A 65 -17.31 0.70 -8.12
CA GLN A 65 -17.21 0.85 -9.56
C GLN A 65 -16.46 2.15 -9.90
N ALA A 66 -15.73 2.14 -11.03
CA ALA A 66 -15.29 3.37 -11.64
C ALA A 66 -16.52 4.17 -12.07
N ASP A 67 -16.48 5.48 -11.84
CA ASP A 67 -17.42 6.42 -12.45
C ASP A 67 -16.96 6.73 -13.90
N GLU A 68 -17.25 7.93 -14.41
CA GLU A 68 -16.76 8.37 -15.74
C GLU A 68 -15.24 8.60 -15.78
N THR A 69 -14.52 8.40 -14.67
CA THR A 69 -13.07 8.55 -14.59
C THR A 69 -12.34 7.24 -14.89
N PRO A 70 -11.06 7.27 -15.34
CA PRO A 70 -10.25 6.07 -15.53
C PRO A 70 -9.74 5.47 -14.21
N PHE A 71 -10.43 5.75 -13.10
CA PHE A 71 -10.05 5.33 -11.76
C PHE A 71 -11.23 4.72 -11.04
N ALA A 72 -10.99 3.63 -10.34
CA ALA A 72 -11.93 3.03 -9.41
C ALA A 72 -11.40 3.15 -7.98
N THR A 73 -12.29 2.95 -7.01
CA THR A 73 -11.93 2.95 -5.59
C THR A 73 -11.96 1.54 -5.03
N LEU A 74 -10.82 1.09 -4.51
CA LEU A 74 -10.79 0.00 -3.54
C LEU A 74 -11.01 0.63 -2.15
N MET A 75 -12.25 0.54 -1.65
CA MET A 75 -12.60 1.02 -0.32
C MET A 75 -12.07 0.03 0.72
N VAL A 76 -11.34 0.54 1.70
CA VAL A 76 -10.79 -0.23 2.82
C VAL A 76 -11.36 0.32 4.09
N GLU A 77 -11.90 -0.55 4.94
CA GLU A 77 -12.51 -0.17 6.19
C GLU A 77 -11.73 -0.79 7.34
N GLU A 78 -11.38 0.04 8.31
CA GLU A 78 -10.74 -0.37 9.56
C GLU A 78 -11.77 -0.29 10.69
N THR A 79 -12.01 -1.41 11.37
CA THR A 79 -12.80 -1.46 12.60
C THR A 79 -11.87 -1.58 13.79
N ARG A 80 -11.78 -0.52 14.60
CA ARG A 80 -10.98 -0.51 15.83
C ARG A 80 -11.80 -0.91 17.04
N SER A 81 -11.16 -1.57 17.99
CA SER A 81 -11.78 -1.86 19.29
C SER A 81 -12.23 -0.56 19.96
N GLY A 82 -13.50 -0.47 20.33
CA GLY A 82 -14.09 0.71 20.97
C GLY A 82 -14.51 1.85 20.02
N ALA A 83 -14.26 1.75 18.71
CA ALA A 83 -14.80 2.69 17.74
C ALA A 83 -16.30 2.44 17.49
N ARG A 84 -17.09 3.51 17.36
CA ARG A 84 -18.54 3.41 17.07
C ARG A 84 -18.83 3.10 15.62
N GLU A 85 -17.98 3.58 14.71
CA GLU A 85 -18.13 3.42 13.27
C GLU A 85 -16.78 2.98 12.66
N PRO A 86 -16.80 2.15 11.60
CA PRO A 86 -15.61 1.83 10.83
C PRO A 86 -15.00 3.08 10.17
N LEU A 87 -13.68 3.08 10.05
CA LEU A 87 -12.93 4.13 9.38
C LEU A 87 -12.67 3.73 7.92
N ASN A 88 -13.22 4.50 6.99
CA ASN A 88 -13.14 4.20 5.55
C ASN A 88 -11.96 4.92 4.90
N ARG A 89 -11.24 4.24 4.01
CA ARG A 89 -10.06 4.73 3.28
C ARG A 89 -10.17 4.34 1.81
N ALA A 90 -9.95 5.30 0.92
CA ALA A 90 -9.99 5.08 -0.51
C ALA A 90 -8.57 4.80 -1.04
N VAL A 91 -8.36 3.62 -1.59
CA VAL A 91 -7.18 3.30 -2.40
C VAL A 91 -7.60 3.41 -3.86
N THR A 92 -7.05 4.39 -4.57
CA THR A 92 -7.35 4.59 -5.99
C THR A 92 -6.65 3.53 -6.83
N VAL A 93 -7.35 2.97 -7.81
CA VAL A 93 -6.79 1.99 -8.76
C VAL A 93 -7.07 2.47 -10.18
N ALA A 94 -6.06 2.49 -11.04
CA ALA A 94 -6.25 2.79 -12.46
C ALA A 94 -7.05 1.65 -13.13
N VAL A 95 -8.22 1.97 -13.68
CA VAL A 95 -9.11 1.01 -14.33
C VAL A 95 -9.42 1.51 -15.75
N PRO A 96 -8.88 0.86 -16.80
CA PRO A 96 -9.17 1.22 -18.17
C PRO A 96 -10.68 1.11 -18.48
N GLU A 97 -11.14 1.90 -19.45
CA GLU A 97 -12.53 1.82 -19.91
C GLU A 97 -12.91 0.38 -20.32
N GLY A 98 -14.06 -0.06 -19.82
CA GLY A 98 -14.58 -1.42 -20.03
C GLY A 98 -13.88 -2.51 -19.22
N ALA A 99 -12.90 -2.17 -18.37
CA ALA A 99 -12.35 -3.09 -17.39
C ALA A 99 -13.21 -3.10 -16.11
N ARG A 100 -13.13 -4.20 -15.36
CA ARG A 100 -13.79 -4.39 -14.07
C ARG A 100 -12.75 -4.49 -12.97
N LEU A 101 -13.07 -3.92 -11.81
CA LEU A 101 -12.30 -4.07 -10.58
C LEU A 101 -12.94 -5.14 -9.70
N ALA A 102 -12.13 -6.04 -9.15
CA ALA A 102 -12.55 -7.00 -8.14
C ALA A 102 -11.55 -7.03 -6.98
N VAL A 103 -12.01 -7.18 -5.75
CA VAL A 103 -11.14 -7.34 -4.58
C VAL A 103 -10.27 -8.59 -4.75
N TRP A 104 -8.97 -8.49 -4.51
CA TRP A 104 -8.14 -9.68 -4.32
C TRP A 104 -8.46 -10.27 -2.95
N PRO A 105 -8.80 -11.57 -2.84
CA PRO A 105 -9.36 -12.15 -1.61
C PRO A 105 -8.31 -12.39 -0.51
N ASN A 106 -7.30 -11.52 -0.42
CA ASN A 106 -6.31 -11.50 0.65
C ASN A 106 -5.93 -10.06 1.00
N ILE A 107 -5.44 -9.88 2.22
CA ILE A 107 -4.83 -8.66 2.72
C ILE A 107 -3.47 -9.01 3.33
N ILE A 108 -2.52 -8.08 3.31
CA ILE A 108 -1.25 -8.26 4.00
C ILE A 108 -1.24 -7.30 5.18
N ARG A 109 -1.34 -7.84 6.39
CA ARG A 109 -1.28 -7.05 7.62
C ARG A 109 0.17 -6.88 8.02
N LEU A 110 0.62 -5.63 8.22
CA LEU A 110 1.93 -5.34 8.77
C LEU A 110 1.91 -5.53 10.30
N PRO A 111 3.08 -5.60 10.95
CA PRO A 111 3.15 -5.61 12.41
C PRO A 111 2.44 -4.39 13.02
N ALA A 112 1.79 -4.58 14.16
CA ALA A 112 1.22 -3.46 14.90
C ALA A 112 2.34 -2.53 15.38
N GLN A 113 2.07 -1.23 15.36
CA GLN A 113 3.00 -0.19 15.77
C GLN A 113 2.29 0.84 16.63
N ARG A 114 3.07 1.64 17.37
CA ARG A 114 2.51 2.77 18.13
C ARG A 114 2.72 4.06 17.38
N VAL A 115 1.62 4.75 17.14
CA VAL A 115 1.58 6.09 16.57
C VAL A 115 0.83 6.97 17.56
N GLU A 116 1.52 7.97 18.10
CA GLU A 116 1.01 8.85 19.17
C GLU A 116 0.42 8.12 20.40
N GLY A 117 1.00 6.96 20.75
CA GLY A 117 0.53 6.14 21.87
C GLY A 117 -0.64 5.22 21.54
N ASN A 118 -1.26 5.35 20.36
CA ASN A 118 -2.28 4.44 19.86
C ASN A 118 -1.63 3.26 19.12
N GLU A 119 -2.11 2.05 19.38
CA GLU A 119 -1.75 0.87 18.58
C GLU A 119 -2.50 0.94 17.24
N VAL A 120 -1.76 0.94 16.15
CA VAL A 120 -2.27 0.99 14.78
C VAL A 120 -1.61 -0.09 13.94
N GLN A 121 -2.23 -0.46 12.83
CA GLN A 121 -1.71 -1.48 11.95
C GLN A 121 -1.86 -1.05 10.49
N ASP A 122 -0.75 -1.03 9.77
CA ASP A 122 -0.77 -0.76 8.34
C ASP A 122 -1.16 -2.03 7.58
N VAL A 123 -1.75 -1.85 6.40
CA VAL A 123 -2.18 -2.97 5.55
C VAL A 123 -1.81 -2.73 4.09
N LEU A 124 -1.42 -3.80 3.39
CA LEU A 124 -1.45 -3.82 1.94
C LEU A 124 -2.72 -4.51 1.49
N VAL A 125 -3.46 -3.81 0.64
CA VAL A 125 -4.69 -4.30 0.01
C VAL A 125 -4.46 -4.39 -1.48
N ALA A 126 -5.24 -5.21 -2.17
CA ALA A 126 -5.12 -5.30 -3.61
C ALA A 126 -6.46 -5.52 -4.30
N ALA A 127 -6.48 -5.16 -5.58
CA ALA A 127 -7.58 -5.44 -6.47
C ALA A 127 -7.07 -5.97 -7.80
N VAL A 128 -7.88 -6.81 -8.42
CA VAL A 128 -7.64 -7.36 -9.75
C VAL A 128 -8.42 -6.55 -10.76
N VAL A 129 -7.72 -5.98 -11.73
CA VAL A 129 -8.30 -5.30 -12.90
C VAL A 129 -8.38 -6.30 -14.04
N GLN A 130 -9.58 -6.54 -14.55
CA GLN A 130 -9.86 -7.52 -15.61
C GLN A 130 -10.60 -6.87 -16.77
N GLN A 131 -10.14 -7.11 -17.99
CA GLN A 131 -10.83 -6.67 -19.20
C GLN A 131 -10.94 -7.85 -20.16
N GLU A 132 -12.09 -7.99 -20.79
CA GLU A 132 -12.32 -9.07 -21.75
C GLU A 132 -11.29 -9.04 -22.89
N GLY A 133 -10.73 -10.22 -23.20
CA GLY A 133 -9.70 -10.36 -24.23
C GLY A 133 -8.32 -9.78 -23.87
N LYS A 134 -8.12 -9.27 -22.65
CA LYS A 134 -6.82 -8.73 -22.19
C LYS A 134 -6.31 -9.46 -20.94
N PRO A 135 -4.99 -9.42 -20.68
CA PRO A 135 -4.43 -9.91 -19.42
C PRO A 135 -5.01 -9.13 -18.23
N ALA A 136 -5.28 -9.83 -17.13
CA ALA A 136 -5.64 -9.20 -15.87
C ALA A 136 -4.39 -8.77 -15.10
N TRP A 137 -4.55 -7.80 -14.20
CA TRP A 137 -3.47 -7.21 -13.41
C TRP A 137 -3.89 -7.12 -11.95
N LEU A 138 -2.97 -7.44 -11.04
CA LEU A 138 -3.12 -7.22 -9.61
C LEU A 138 -2.46 -5.89 -9.26
N HIS A 139 -3.24 -4.99 -8.69
CA HIS A 139 -2.81 -3.69 -8.19
C HIS A 139 -2.78 -3.73 -6.67
N VAL A 140 -1.60 -3.57 -6.08
CA VAL A 140 -1.39 -3.55 -4.63
C VAL A 140 -1.20 -2.09 -4.20
N GLY A 141 -1.99 -1.66 -3.22
CA GLY A 141 -1.82 -0.39 -2.52
C GLY A 141 -1.60 -0.58 -1.02
N GLN A 142 -1.42 0.51 -0.29
CA GLN A 142 -1.21 0.53 1.15
C GLN A 142 -2.14 1.53 1.84
N VAL A 143 -2.60 1.17 3.03
CA VAL A 143 -3.11 2.10 4.03
C VAL A 143 -2.05 2.21 5.13
N ARG A 144 -1.51 3.42 5.35
CA ARG A 144 -0.44 3.72 6.30
C ARG A 144 -0.89 4.74 7.34
N HIS A 145 -0.68 4.43 8.60
CA HIS A 145 -0.93 5.35 9.70
C HIS A 145 0.27 6.26 9.93
N LEU A 146 0.00 7.56 9.98
CA LEU A 146 0.92 8.63 10.35
C LEU A 146 0.47 9.24 11.67
N ALA A 147 1.32 10.08 12.28
CA ALA A 147 1.04 10.73 13.56
C ALA A 147 -0.32 11.42 13.57
N ASP A 148 -0.57 12.28 12.58
CA ASP A 148 -1.76 13.12 12.51
C ASP A 148 -2.78 12.67 11.45
N ASP A 149 -2.49 11.62 10.66
CA ASP A 149 -3.31 11.25 9.50
C ASP A 149 -3.16 9.78 9.08
N VAL A 150 -3.97 9.34 8.11
CA VAL A 150 -3.80 8.06 7.41
C VAL A 150 -3.58 8.33 5.93
N GLN A 151 -2.43 7.91 5.43
CA GLN A 151 -2.09 8.02 4.02
C GLN A 151 -2.48 6.74 3.27
N THR A 152 -3.02 6.89 2.06
CA THR A 152 -3.19 5.79 1.12
C THR A 152 -2.19 5.91 -0.03
N ASP A 153 -1.39 4.87 -0.25
CA ASP A 153 -0.45 4.78 -1.36
C ASP A 153 -1.03 3.81 -2.41
N SER A 154 -1.34 4.33 -3.60
CA SER A 154 -1.87 3.56 -4.73
C SER A 154 -0.77 2.92 -5.57
N ASP A 155 -1.06 1.79 -6.22
CA ASP A 155 -0.21 1.14 -7.24
C ASP A 155 1.26 0.92 -6.80
N LEU A 156 1.50 0.64 -5.51
CA LEU A 156 2.82 0.29 -4.97
C LEU A 156 3.45 -0.89 -5.70
N LEU A 157 2.62 -1.84 -6.15
CA LEU A 157 3.03 -2.95 -6.99
C LEU A 157 1.91 -3.28 -7.97
N VAL A 158 2.24 -3.34 -9.26
CA VAL A 158 1.32 -3.80 -10.32
C VAL A 158 1.97 -4.97 -11.06
N VAL A 159 1.31 -6.13 -11.05
CA VAL A 159 1.82 -7.37 -11.66
C VAL A 159 0.73 -8.09 -12.45
N PRO A 160 1.08 -8.91 -13.47
CA PRO A 160 0.10 -9.73 -14.16
C PRO A 160 -0.65 -10.65 -13.18
N TRP A 161 -1.93 -10.87 -13.41
CA TRP A 161 -2.75 -11.76 -12.57
C TRP A 161 -3.51 -12.77 -13.41
N GLN A 162 -3.53 -14.02 -12.95
CA GLN A 162 -4.21 -15.11 -13.63
C GLN A 162 -4.46 -16.27 -12.67
N ALA A 163 -5.19 -17.28 -13.14
CA ALA A 163 -5.43 -18.50 -12.36
C ALA A 163 -4.11 -19.16 -11.93
N GLY A 164 -4.00 -19.47 -10.64
CA GLY A 164 -2.81 -20.06 -10.03
C GLY A 164 -1.68 -19.07 -9.73
N ALA A 165 -1.84 -17.78 -10.03
CA ALA A 165 -0.91 -16.77 -9.56
C ALA A 165 -1.03 -16.58 -8.04
N SER A 166 0.08 -16.27 -7.37
CA SER A 166 0.10 -16.05 -5.93
C SER A 166 1.09 -14.95 -5.53
N LEU A 167 0.81 -14.35 -4.37
CA LEU A 167 1.76 -13.53 -3.63
C LEU A 167 2.03 -14.19 -2.29
N GLU A 168 3.30 -14.30 -1.93
CA GLU A 168 3.77 -14.79 -0.63
C GLU A 168 4.51 -13.65 0.07
N VAL A 169 4.25 -13.49 1.37
CA VAL A 169 4.94 -12.52 2.22
C VAL A 169 6.24 -13.13 2.71
N GLN A 170 7.33 -12.39 2.56
CA GLN A 170 8.65 -12.73 3.09
C GLN A 170 9.10 -11.67 4.10
N PRO A 171 9.86 -12.09 5.15
CA PRO A 171 10.40 -11.14 6.12
C PRO A 171 11.23 -10.04 5.47
N SER A 172 11.12 -8.84 6.03
CA SER A 172 11.89 -7.66 5.62
C SER A 172 12.23 -6.83 6.86
N THR A 173 13.38 -6.18 6.83
CA THR A 173 13.77 -5.17 7.83
C THR A 173 13.32 -3.77 7.43
N ASP A 174 12.85 -3.58 6.21
CA ASP A 174 12.30 -2.32 5.71
C ASP A 174 10.84 -2.11 6.16
N ALA A 175 10.29 -0.94 5.82
CA ALA A 175 8.91 -0.55 6.14
C ALA A 175 7.83 -1.41 5.46
N LEU A 176 8.18 -2.07 4.35
CA LEU A 176 7.30 -3.00 3.65
C LEU A 176 7.92 -4.40 3.64
N PRO A 177 7.09 -5.47 3.65
CA PRO A 177 7.58 -6.83 3.53
C PRO A 177 8.21 -7.05 2.15
N GLN A 178 8.95 -8.15 1.99
CA GLN A 178 9.30 -8.63 0.65
C GLN A 178 8.12 -9.44 0.11
N LEU A 179 7.82 -9.30 -1.18
CA LEU A 179 6.73 -10.05 -1.82
C LEU A 179 7.29 -11.00 -2.87
N LYS A 180 7.06 -12.30 -2.69
CA LYS A 180 7.33 -13.28 -3.73
C LYS A 180 6.09 -13.51 -4.56
N TYR A 181 6.13 -13.05 -5.80
CA TYR A 181 5.10 -13.29 -6.80
C TYR A 181 5.41 -14.57 -7.58
N ARG A 182 4.39 -15.39 -7.80
CA ARG A 182 4.43 -16.53 -8.72
C ARG A 182 3.37 -16.34 -9.79
N SER A 183 3.75 -16.48 -11.05
CA SER A 183 2.88 -16.12 -12.17
C SER A 183 1.79 -17.15 -12.50
N GLY A 184 1.77 -18.31 -11.85
CA GLY A 184 0.81 -19.39 -12.14
C GLY A 184 1.15 -20.21 -13.40
N GLU A 185 0.49 -21.36 -13.57
CA GLU A 185 0.90 -22.45 -14.49
C GLU A 185 0.76 -22.13 -15.99
N ARG A 186 -0.05 -21.15 -16.39
CA ARG A 186 -0.29 -20.78 -17.80
C ARG A 186 0.07 -19.35 -18.12
N ALA A 187 1.13 -18.85 -17.47
CA ALA A 187 1.50 -17.46 -17.60
C ALA A 187 1.88 -17.16 -19.04
N ALA A 188 1.09 -16.29 -19.68
CA ALA A 188 1.52 -15.61 -20.90
C ALA A 188 2.84 -14.85 -20.67
N CYS A 189 3.10 -14.49 -19.40
CA CYS A 189 4.31 -13.86 -18.93
C CYS A 189 4.84 -14.58 -17.66
N ALA A 190 5.61 -15.66 -17.82
CA ALA A 190 6.17 -16.38 -16.68
C ALA A 190 7.24 -15.53 -15.97
N ALA A 191 6.98 -15.15 -14.72
CA ALA A 191 7.80 -14.18 -14.01
C ALA A 191 7.74 -14.36 -12.51
N ASP A 192 8.26 -15.46 -11.98
CA ASP A 192 8.50 -15.53 -10.54
C ASP A 192 9.49 -14.41 -10.15
N ARG A 193 9.08 -13.56 -9.21
CA ARG A 193 9.85 -12.38 -8.81
C ARG A 193 9.76 -12.19 -7.31
N VAL A 194 10.85 -11.70 -6.73
CA VAL A 194 10.87 -11.20 -5.36
C VAL A 194 10.93 -9.69 -5.45
N PHE A 195 9.90 -9.01 -4.98
CA PHE A 195 9.87 -7.57 -4.87
C PHE A 195 10.40 -7.17 -3.50
N ARG A 196 11.50 -6.43 -3.48
CA ARG A 196 12.12 -5.89 -2.27
C ARG A 196 11.60 -4.48 -2.03
N SER A 197 11.39 -4.13 -0.77
CA SER A 197 11.14 -2.74 -0.41
C SER A 197 12.44 -1.96 -0.47
N VAL A 198 12.43 -0.81 -1.14
CA VAL A 198 13.53 0.16 -1.10
C VAL A 198 12.90 1.53 -0.96
N GLY A 199 13.12 2.20 0.18
CA GLY A 199 12.58 3.54 0.42
C GLY A 199 11.05 3.63 0.36
N GLY A 200 10.33 2.57 0.74
CA GLY A 200 8.86 2.54 0.71
C GLY A 200 8.26 2.21 -0.67
N SER A 201 9.05 1.79 -1.65
CA SER A 201 8.58 1.31 -2.95
C SER A 201 9.06 -0.11 -3.25
N TYR A 202 8.34 -0.85 -4.09
CA TYR A 202 8.74 -2.17 -4.51
C TYR A 202 9.67 -2.14 -5.72
N VAL A 203 10.82 -2.83 -5.60
CA VAL A 203 11.78 -3.03 -6.68
C VAL A 203 11.94 -4.54 -6.90
N PRO A 204 11.81 -5.05 -8.15
CA PRO A 204 11.99 -6.47 -8.41
C PRO A 204 13.47 -6.88 -8.28
N ASP A 205 13.72 -8.08 -7.78
CA ASP A 205 15.04 -8.69 -7.63
C ASP A 205 15.80 -8.80 -8.96
N ARG A 206 15.05 -8.95 -10.06
CA ARG A 206 15.54 -8.99 -11.44
C ARG A 206 14.55 -8.25 -12.34
N PRO A 207 14.99 -7.69 -13.49
CA PRO A 207 14.10 -7.03 -14.43
C PRO A 207 12.85 -7.87 -14.73
N LEU A 208 11.70 -7.20 -14.76
CA LEU A 208 10.47 -7.85 -15.21
C LEU A 208 10.63 -8.24 -16.68
N PRO A 209 10.09 -9.40 -17.10
CA PRO A 209 10.10 -9.73 -18.51
C PRO A 209 9.27 -8.69 -19.28
N ALA A 210 9.57 -8.48 -20.57
CA ALA A 210 8.98 -7.40 -21.36
C ALA A 210 7.43 -7.40 -21.41
N CYS A 211 6.82 -8.54 -21.12
CA CYS A 211 5.38 -8.73 -21.01
C CYS A 211 4.76 -8.25 -19.68
N ALA A 212 5.57 -7.89 -18.68
CA ALA A 212 5.13 -7.30 -17.42
C ALA A 212 5.55 -5.83 -17.35
N LYS A 213 4.58 -4.92 -17.19
CA LYS A 213 4.83 -3.48 -17.00
C LYS A 213 4.49 -3.11 -15.56
N VAL A 214 5.37 -2.34 -14.92
CA VAL A 214 5.05 -1.60 -13.69
C VAL A 214 4.33 -0.32 -14.11
N ALA A 215 3.16 -0.05 -13.54
CA ALA A 215 2.51 1.25 -13.70
C ALA A 215 3.32 2.31 -12.92
N GLY A 216 3.66 3.44 -13.54
CA GLY A 216 4.30 4.57 -12.84
C GLY A 216 5.50 5.25 -13.54
N LEU A 217 6.05 4.70 -14.62
CA LEU A 217 6.99 5.45 -15.46
C LEU A 217 6.23 6.15 -16.60
N PRO A 218 6.27 7.48 -16.73
CA PRO A 218 5.87 8.12 -17.98
C PRO A 218 6.74 7.51 -19.08
N GLN A 219 6.10 7.05 -20.15
CA GLN A 219 6.83 6.64 -21.34
C GLN A 219 7.56 7.90 -21.85
N ALA A 220 8.89 7.91 -21.71
CA ALA A 220 9.71 8.84 -22.46
C ALA A 220 9.44 8.54 -23.94
N ARG A 221 8.82 9.52 -24.62
CA ARG A 221 8.75 9.54 -26.08
C ARG A 221 10.13 9.72 -26.67
#